data_AF-A0A4W3GNR3-F1
#
_entry.id   AF-A0A4W3GNR3-F1
#
_cell.length_a   1.000
_cell.length_b   1.000
_cell.length_c   1.000
_cell.angle_alpha   90.00
_cell.angle_beta   90.00
_cell.angle_gamma   90.00
#
_symmetry.space_group_name_H-M   'P 1'
#
loop_
_entity.id
_entity.type
_entity.pdbx_description
1 polymer ?
#
loop_
_entity_poly.entity_id
_entity_poly.type
_entity_poly.pdbx_seq_one_letter_code
_entity_poly.pdbx_strand_id
1 'polypeptide(L)'
;MGYSDAVLLFGQVLGQFLEKHLVPTRSDFIKHFRNVTFMGSLGPIHLDEYGDRDINLTVFYTSSRTLEYKVLLYFNTKTNITNIIDSNPEFVWKQSLPHDVPEVFNKGILSQMVAVIVLTVTVVLVLFVALLILRHFRNDRQVRMKKWSHIPSEKIVPLERTEKNQINLKVSPQPGLG
;
A
#
# COMPACT_ATOMS: atom_id res chain seq x y z
N MET A 1 -43.80 6.97 4.71
CA MET A 1 -44.25 5.94 3.75
C MET A 1 -43.93 4.54 4.27
N GLY A 2 -42.69 4.05 4.21
CA GLY A 2 -42.35 2.68 4.62
C GLY A 2 -42.75 2.29 6.05
N TYR A 3 -42.64 3.22 7.01
CA TYR A 3 -43.14 2.99 8.38
C TYR A 3 -44.65 2.73 8.44
N SER A 4 -45.44 3.49 7.68
CA SER A 4 -46.90 3.33 7.64
C SER A 4 -47.29 1.98 7.06
N ASP A 5 -46.60 1.55 6.00
CA ASP A 5 -46.83 0.23 5.38
C ASP A 5 -46.43 -0.90 6.33
N ALA A 6 -45.37 -0.71 7.14
CA ALA A 6 -44.96 -1.68 8.15
C ALA A 6 -45.99 -1.83 9.29
N VAL A 7 -46.55 -0.72 9.78
CA VAL A 7 -47.63 -0.74 10.78
C VAL A 7 -48.88 -1.42 10.21
N LEU A 8 -49.22 -1.17 8.95
CA LEU A 8 -50.32 -1.82 8.26
C LEU A 8 -50.11 -3.35 8.20
N LEU A 9 -48.94 -3.80 7.75
CA LEU A 9 -48.62 -5.22 7.69
C LEU A 9 -48.66 -5.86 9.09
N PHE A 10 -48.10 -5.20 10.09
CA PHE A 10 -48.15 -5.67 11.47
C PHE A 10 -49.60 -5.84 11.96
N GLY A 11 -50.46 -4.86 11.70
CA GLY A 11 -51.88 -4.93 12.03
C GLY A 11 -52.60 -6.08 11.32
N GLN A 12 -52.30 -6.31 10.04
CA GLN A 12 -52.85 -7.44 9.28
C GLN A 12 -52.43 -8.79 9.86
N VAL A 13 -51.14 -8.97 10.15
CA VAL A 13 -50.63 -10.21 10.74
C VAL A 13 -51.25 -10.42 12.13
N LEU A 14 -51.28 -9.38 12.97
CA LEU A 14 -51.90 -9.47 14.30
C LEU A 14 -53.39 -9.85 14.21
N GLY A 15 -54.13 -9.23 13.30
CA GLY A 15 -55.54 -9.55 13.03
C GLY A 15 -55.75 -11.03 12.71
N GLN A 16 -54.91 -11.62 11.86
CA GLN A 16 -54.99 -13.05 11.52
C GLN A 16 -54.82 -13.97 12.73
N PHE A 17 -53.97 -13.62 13.69
CA PHE A 17 -53.82 -14.41 14.92
C PHE A 17 -55.01 -14.26 15.85
N LEU A 18 -55.54 -13.04 15.99
CA LEU A 18 -56.71 -12.75 16.82
C LEU A 18 -57.97 -13.45 16.28
N GLU A 19 -58.20 -13.41 14.97
CA GLU A 19 -59.33 -14.10 14.31
C GLU A 19 -59.27 -15.62 14.47
N LYS A 20 -58.07 -16.20 14.48
CA LYS A 20 -57.87 -17.65 14.63
C LYS A 20 -57.78 -18.10 16.09
N HIS A 21 -57.90 -17.18 17.05
CA HIS A 21 -57.69 -17.43 18.48
C HIS A 21 -56.35 -18.15 18.78
N LEU A 22 -55.32 -17.88 17.98
CA LEU A 22 -54.00 -18.49 18.13
C LEU A 22 -53.12 -17.63 19.02
N VAL A 23 -52.40 -18.26 19.94
CA VAL A 23 -51.32 -17.59 20.67
C VAL A 23 -50.03 -17.75 19.85
N PRO A 24 -49.51 -16.67 19.23
CA PRO A 24 -48.33 -16.77 18.39
C PRO A 24 -47.09 -17.14 19.23
N THR A 25 -46.37 -18.17 18.79
CA THR A 25 -44.96 -18.31 19.18
C THR A 25 -44.13 -17.29 18.39
N ARG A 26 -42.96 -16.89 18.93
CA ARG A 26 -42.07 -15.94 18.24
C ARG A 26 -41.71 -16.39 16.83
N SER A 27 -41.38 -17.67 16.65
CA SER A 27 -41.00 -18.22 15.35
C SER A 27 -42.15 -18.20 14.36
N ASP A 28 -43.36 -18.50 14.81
CA ASP A 28 -44.52 -18.54 13.93
C ASP A 28 -44.97 -17.13 13.55
N PHE A 29 -44.87 -16.18 14.48
CA PHE A 29 -45.16 -14.77 14.19
C PHE A 29 -44.23 -14.20 13.11
N ILE A 30 -42.92 -14.43 13.22
CA ILE A 30 -41.92 -13.91 12.27
C ILE A 30 -42.14 -14.44 10.84
N LYS A 31 -42.58 -15.70 10.69
CA LYS A 31 -42.84 -16.30 9.37
C LYS A 31 -43.89 -15.55 8.55
N HIS A 32 -44.82 -14.85 9.21
CA HIS A 32 -45.88 -14.08 8.52
C HIS A 32 -45.37 -12.77 7.92
N PHE A 33 -44.13 -12.38 8.21
CA PHE A 33 -43.48 -11.19 7.65
C PHE A 33 -42.48 -11.51 6.53
N ARG A 34 -42.43 -12.78 6.08
CA ARG A 34 -41.51 -13.25 5.04
C ARG A 34 -42.29 -13.87 3.89
N ASN A 35 -41.80 -13.71 2.68
CA ASN A 35 -42.40 -14.20 1.44
C ASN A 35 -43.88 -13.81 1.32
N VAL A 36 -44.17 -12.53 1.55
CA VAL A 36 -45.53 -11.99 1.65
C VAL A 36 -45.70 -10.83 0.68
N THR A 37 -46.89 -10.77 0.07
CA THR A 37 -47.32 -9.65 -0.75
C THR A 37 -48.53 -9.00 -0.11
N PHE A 38 -48.50 -7.69 0.07
CA PHE A 38 -49.62 -6.93 0.63
C PHE A 38 -49.77 -5.57 -0.07
N MET A 39 -50.96 -4.98 0.03
CA MET A 39 -51.21 -3.64 -0.54
C MET A 39 -50.74 -2.57 0.43
N GLY A 40 -49.69 -1.84 0.04
CA GLY A 40 -49.22 -0.65 0.72
C GLY A 40 -49.82 0.63 0.15
N SER A 41 -49.43 1.76 0.73
CA SER A 41 -49.90 3.10 0.38
C SER A 41 -49.64 3.52 -1.08
N LEU A 42 -48.57 3.01 -1.70
CA LEU A 42 -48.17 3.32 -3.08
C LEU A 42 -48.37 2.14 -4.05
N GLY A 43 -49.07 1.09 -3.61
CA GLY A 43 -49.31 -0.12 -4.40
C GLY A 43 -48.79 -1.39 -3.72
N PRO A 44 -48.76 -2.52 -4.46
CA PRO A 44 -48.36 -3.80 -3.91
C PRO A 44 -46.88 -3.80 -3.48
N ILE A 45 -46.64 -4.31 -2.27
CA ILE A 45 -45.32 -4.50 -1.67
C ILE A 45 -45.06 -5.99 -1.59
N HIS A 46 -43.90 -6.41 -2.07
CA HIS A 46 -43.42 -7.79 -1.98
C HIS A 46 -42.25 -7.82 -0.99
N LEU A 47 -42.34 -8.71 -0.01
CA LEU A 47 -41.24 -9.07 0.89
C LEU A 47 -40.75 -10.46 0.51
N ASP A 48 -39.45 -10.63 0.41
CA ASP A 48 -38.81 -11.89 0.06
C ASP A 48 -38.76 -12.88 1.24
N GLU A 49 -38.12 -14.03 1.04
CA GLU A 49 -37.97 -15.07 2.06
C GLU A 49 -37.20 -14.64 3.32
N TYR A 50 -36.43 -13.56 3.25
CA TYR A 50 -35.68 -12.98 4.36
C TYR A 50 -36.44 -11.86 5.06
N GLY A 51 -37.46 -11.31 4.40
CA GLY A 51 -38.27 -10.18 4.87
C GLY A 51 -37.80 -8.84 4.29
N ASP A 52 -36.89 -8.88 3.32
CA ASP A 52 -36.42 -7.70 2.61
C ASP A 52 -37.41 -7.32 1.53
N ARG A 53 -37.55 -6.01 1.31
CA ARG A 53 -38.51 -5.48 0.34
C ARG A 53 -37.92 -5.49 -1.06
N ASP A 54 -38.67 -6.03 -2.02
CA ASP A 54 -38.43 -5.83 -3.43
C ASP A 54 -38.64 -4.36 -3.81
N ILE A 55 -37.59 -3.69 -4.29
CA ILE A 55 -37.61 -2.26 -4.62
C ILE A 55 -36.93 -1.98 -5.96
N ASN A 56 -37.31 -0.84 -6.54
CA ASN A 56 -36.59 -0.26 -7.67
C ASN A 56 -35.59 0.77 -7.11
N LEU A 57 -34.31 0.46 -7.23
CA LEU A 57 -33.23 1.39 -6.92
C LEU A 57 -33.05 2.36 -8.08
N THR A 58 -32.74 3.61 -7.76
CA THR A 58 -32.40 4.64 -8.75
C THR A 58 -30.99 5.10 -8.47
N VAL A 59 -30.14 5.06 -9.50
CA VAL A 59 -28.78 5.60 -9.40
C VAL A 59 -28.77 6.98 -10.03
N PHE A 60 -28.33 7.96 -9.26
CA PHE A 60 -28.15 9.33 -9.70
C PHE A 60 -26.67 9.61 -9.94
N TYR A 61 -26.41 10.56 -10.83
CA TYR A 61 -25.08 11.14 -10.99
C TYR A 61 -25.19 12.66 -11.06
N THR A 62 -24.09 13.34 -10.73
CA THR A 62 -23.98 14.79 -10.89
C THR A 62 -23.34 15.08 -12.25
N SER A 63 -24.02 15.84 -13.11
CA SER A 63 -23.45 16.27 -14.39
C SER A 63 -22.28 17.23 -14.14
N SER A 64 -21.14 16.97 -14.80
CA SER A 64 -19.99 17.87 -14.76
C SER A 64 -20.22 19.19 -15.49
N ARG A 65 -21.20 19.24 -16.40
CA ARG A 65 -21.54 20.43 -17.20
C ARG A 65 -22.56 21.33 -16.50
N THR A 66 -23.64 20.75 -15.95
CA THR A 66 -24.73 21.54 -15.32
C THR A 66 -24.65 21.58 -13.81
N LEU A 67 -23.85 20.71 -13.16
CA LEU A 67 -23.75 20.54 -11.71
C LEU A 67 -25.07 20.09 -11.04
N GLU A 68 -25.99 19.53 -11.82
CA GLU A 68 -27.27 19.02 -11.35
C GLU A 68 -27.30 17.49 -11.25
N TYR A 69 -28.17 16.97 -10.39
CA TYR A 69 -28.44 15.54 -10.30
C TYR A 69 -29.30 15.07 -11.47
N LYS A 70 -28.82 14.04 -12.17
CA LYS A 70 -29.52 13.36 -13.25
C LYS A 70 -29.64 11.87 -12.93
N VAL A 71 -30.68 11.23 -13.45
CA VAL A 71 -30.86 9.78 -13.31
C VAL A 71 -29.96 9.08 -14.31
N LEU A 72 -29.12 8.16 -13.84
CA LEU A 72 -28.28 7.31 -14.69
C LEU A 72 -29.06 6.07 -15.14
N LEU A 73 -29.60 5.34 -14.16
CA LEU A 73 -30.26 4.07 -14.39
C LEU A 73 -31.25 3.75 -13.26
N TYR A 74 -32.16 2.83 -13.57
CA TYR A 74 -33.00 2.14 -12.60
C TYR A 74 -32.57 0.68 -12.50
N PHE A 75 -32.58 0.13 -11.30
CA PHE A 75 -32.30 -1.27 -11.04
C PHE A 75 -33.43 -1.90 -10.25
N ASN A 76 -34.03 -2.96 -10.78
CA ASN A 76 -35.13 -3.67 -10.14
C ASN A 76 -34.57 -4.87 -9.36
N THR A 77 -34.64 -4.85 -8.03
CA THR A 77 -34.05 -5.90 -7.18
C THR A 77 -34.76 -7.25 -7.32
N LYS A 78 -36.06 -7.24 -7.67
CA LYS A 78 -36.87 -8.46 -7.82
C LYS A 78 -36.53 -9.25 -9.07
N THR A 79 -36.33 -8.53 -10.19
CA THR A 79 -36.07 -9.13 -11.51
C THR A 79 -34.59 -9.14 -11.86
N ASN A 80 -33.76 -8.44 -11.07
CA ASN A 80 -32.34 -8.22 -11.34
C ASN A 80 -32.08 -7.60 -12.73
N ILE A 81 -32.98 -6.70 -13.15
CA ILE A 81 -32.92 -6.01 -14.43
C ILE A 81 -32.47 -4.57 -14.23
N THR A 82 -31.49 -4.15 -15.02
CA THR A 82 -30.99 -2.77 -15.08
C THR A 82 -31.53 -2.08 -16.33
N ASN A 83 -32.20 -0.93 -16.14
CA ASN A 83 -32.67 -0.07 -17.21
C ASN A 83 -31.83 1.20 -17.25
N ILE A 84 -31.03 1.37 -18.31
CA ILE A 84 -30.19 2.55 -18.52
C ILE A 84 -31.06 3.69 -19.03
N ILE A 85 -31.05 4.82 -18.33
CA ILE A 85 -31.78 6.04 -18.72
C ILE A 85 -30.88 6.99 -19.49
N ASP A 86 -29.66 7.16 -19.01
CA ASP A 86 -28.65 7.98 -19.68
C ASP A 86 -27.54 7.10 -20.23
N SER A 87 -27.51 6.96 -21.56
CA SER A 87 -26.49 6.16 -22.26
C SER A 87 -25.20 6.92 -22.52
N ASN A 88 -25.19 8.26 -22.35
CA ASN A 88 -24.01 9.09 -22.56
C ASN A 88 -23.87 10.12 -21.44
N PRO A 89 -23.61 9.66 -20.20
CA PRO A 89 -23.56 10.51 -19.02
C PRO A 89 -22.37 11.47 -19.05
N GLU A 90 -22.62 12.71 -18.63
CA GLU A 90 -21.62 13.77 -18.53
C GLU A 90 -20.84 13.66 -17.20
N PHE A 91 -20.00 12.62 -17.07
CA PHE A 91 -19.19 12.43 -15.88
C PHE A 91 -18.02 13.42 -15.78
N VAL A 92 -17.40 13.46 -14.60
CA VAL A 92 -16.15 14.22 -14.35
C VAL A 92 -14.94 13.53 -15.01
N TRP A 93 -15.04 12.24 -15.32
CA TRP A 93 -13.98 11.49 -15.98
C TRP A 93 -13.91 11.81 -17.48
N LYS A 94 -12.71 12.10 -17.99
CA LYS A 94 -12.51 12.57 -19.38
C LYS A 94 -12.85 11.55 -20.46
N GLN A 95 -12.67 10.25 -20.17
CA GLN A 95 -12.75 9.19 -21.18
C GLN A 95 -13.56 8.00 -20.67
N SER A 96 -13.19 7.44 -19.53
CA SER A 96 -13.84 6.27 -18.92
C SER A 96 -13.75 6.31 -17.41
N LEU A 97 -14.47 5.39 -16.74
CA LEU A 97 -14.26 5.16 -15.32
C LEU A 97 -12.79 4.77 -15.08
N PRO A 98 -12.18 5.26 -13.98
CA PRO A 98 -10.83 4.90 -13.62
C PRO A 98 -10.76 3.40 -13.27
N HIS A 99 -9.61 2.79 -13.52
CA HIS A 99 -9.34 1.42 -13.08
C HIS A 99 -9.31 1.34 -11.55
N ASP A 100 -9.80 0.21 -11.03
CA ASP A 100 -9.87 -0.14 -9.61
C ASP A 100 -8.50 -0.50 -9.01
N VAL A 101 -7.53 -0.87 -9.86
CA VAL A 101 -6.15 -1.19 -9.46
C VAL A 101 -5.22 -0.04 -9.85
N PRO A 102 -4.32 0.40 -8.96
CA PRO A 102 -3.32 1.39 -9.31
C PRO A 102 -2.36 0.84 -10.38
N GLU A 103 -2.28 1.51 -11.53
CA GLU A 103 -1.35 1.19 -12.63
C GLU A 103 0.13 1.17 -12.19
N VAL A 104 0.42 1.78 -11.02
CA VAL A 104 1.74 1.97 -10.45
C VAL A 104 2.41 0.66 -10.02
N PHE A 105 1.65 -0.43 -9.82
CA PHE A 105 2.24 -1.73 -9.49
C PHE A 105 3.26 -2.19 -10.55
N ASN A 106 3.06 -1.80 -11.81
CA ASN A 106 3.98 -2.16 -12.90
C ASN A 106 5.05 -1.10 -13.20
N LYS A 107 4.88 0.18 -12.83
CA LYS A 107 5.83 1.26 -13.19
C LYS A 107 6.74 1.70 -12.03
N GLY A 108 6.21 1.79 -10.82
CA GLY A 108 6.97 2.24 -9.65
C GLY A 108 7.96 1.18 -9.17
N ILE A 109 7.50 -0.07 -9.12
CA ILE A 109 8.29 -1.21 -8.64
C ILE A 109 9.49 -1.47 -9.58
N LEU A 110 9.29 -1.39 -10.90
CA LEU A 110 10.37 -1.65 -11.85
C LEU A 110 11.48 -0.59 -11.80
N SER A 111 11.13 0.69 -11.70
CA SER A 111 12.14 1.76 -11.65
C SER A 111 12.94 1.74 -10.33
N GLN A 112 12.26 1.52 -9.20
CA GLN A 112 12.90 1.38 -7.90
C GLN A 112 13.76 0.11 -7.82
N MET A 113 13.29 -1.03 -8.34
CA MET A 113 14.04 -2.28 -8.34
C MET A 113 15.30 -2.20 -9.20
N VAL A 114 15.23 -1.59 -10.39
CA VAL A 114 16.42 -1.35 -11.23
C VAL A 114 17.44 -0.47 -10.53
N ALA A 115 17.00 0.62 -9.88
CA ALA A 115 17.91 1.50 -9.13
C ALA A 115 18.63 0.76 -7.99
N VAL A 116 17.91 -0.08 -7.24
CA VAL A 116 18.49 -0.88 -6.15
C VAL A 116 19.47 -1.94 -6.69
N ILE A 117 19.16 -2.59 -7.81
CA ILE A 117 20.06 -3.57 -8.44
C ILE A 117 21.36 -2.89 -8.90
N VAL A 118 21.28 -1.73 -9.57
CA VAL A 118 22.47 -1.00 -10.02
C VAL A 118 23.32 -0.54 -8.83
N LEU A 119 22.68 -0.05 -7.76
CA LEU A 119 23.37 0.39 -6.56
C LEU A 119 24.06 -0.77 -5.81
N THR A 120 23.41 -1.94 -5.73
CA THR A 120 24.03 -3.12 -5.11
C THR A 120 25.23 -3.63 -5.91
N VAL A 121 25.13 -3.71 -7.23
CA VAL A 121 26.24 -4.14 -8.11
C VAL A 121 27.45 -3.22 -7.98
N THR A 122 27.22 -1.90 -7.97
CA THR A 122 28.30 -0.90 -7.82
C THR A 122 29.00 -1.00 -6.47
N VAL A 123 28.26 -1.15 -5.36
CA VAL A 123 28.83 -1.33 -4.02
C VAL A 123 29.67 -2.61 -3.96
N VAL A 124 29.19 -3.72 -4.50
CA VAL A 124 29.92 -5.00 -4.53
C VAL A 124 31.20 -4.88 -5.35
N LEU A 125 31.17 -4.20 -6.49
CA LEU A 125 32.35 -3.97 -7.32
C LEU A 125 33.41 -3.14 -6.58
N VAL A 126 33.00 -2.04 -5.93
CA VAL A 126 33.90 -1.18 -5.14
C VAL A 126 34.54 -1.97 -3.99
N LEU A 127 33.74 -2.76 -3.26
CA LEU A 127 34.24 -3.63 -2.20
C LEU A 127 35.23 -4.67 -2.74
N PHE A 128 34.96 -5.27 -3.89
CA PHE A 128 35.85 -6.25 -4.51
C PHE A 128 37.21 -5.63 -4.87
N VAL A 129 37.23 -4.46 -5.50
CA VAL A 129 38.47 -3.73 -5.81
C VAL A 129 39.23 -3.36 -4.54
N ALA A 130 38.55 -2.86 -3.51
CA ALA A 130 39.17 -2.52 -2.22
C ALA A 130 39.81 -3.75 -1.56
N LEU A 131 39.14 -4.91 -1.59
CA LEU A 131 39.67 -6.17 -1.06
C LEU A 131 40.88 -6.67 -1.86
N LEU A 132 40.90 -6.51 -3.19
CA LEU A 132 42.05 -6.85 -4.02
C LEU A 132 43.28 -6.02 -3.65
N ILE A 133 43.12 -4.70 -3.51
CA ILE A 133 44.20 -3.80 -3.09
C ILE A 133 44.71 -4.19 -1.70
N LEU A 134 43.81 -4.45 -0.75
CA LEU A 134 44.16 -4.88 0.60
C LEU A 134 44.93 -6.21 0.59
N ARG A 135 44.49 -7.18 -0.22
CA ARG A 135 45.15 -8.48 -0.36
C ARG A 135 46.54 -8.33 -0.98
N HIS A 136 46.67 -7.49 -2.00
CA HIS A 136 47.96 -7.21 -2.65
C HIS A 136 48.94 -6.57 -1.65
N PHE A 137 48.52 -5.52 -0.94
CA PHE A 137 49.37 -4.84 0.03
C PHE A 137 49.76 -5.74 1.21
N ARG A 138 48.85 -6.59 1.70
CA ARG A 138 49.17 -7.59 2.74
C ARG A 138 50.21 -8.59 2.24
N ASN A 139 50.05 -9.11 1.02
CA ASN A 139 51.01 -10.04 0.43
C ASN A 139 52.39 -9.40 0.29
N ASP A 140 52.47 -8.15 -0.19
CA ASP A 140 53.73 -7.44 -0.31
C ASP A 140 54.39 -7.17 1.05
N ARG A 141 53.61 -6.85 2.08
CA ARG A 141 54.13 -6.68 3.44
C ARG A 141 54.70 -8.00 3.98
N GLN A 142 54.04 -9.13 3.73
CA GLN A 142 54.54 -10.46 4.12
C GLN A 142 55.83 -10.81 3.37
N VAL A 143 55.91 -10.53 2.06
CA VAL A 143 57.13 -10.74 1.27
C VAL A 143 58.28 -9.86 1.76
N ARG A 144 58.00 -8.57 2.06
CA ARG A 144 58.99 -7.67 2.66
C ARG A 144 59.45 -8.19 4.01
N MET A 145 58.55 -8.56 4.92
CA MET A 145 58.91 -9.12 6.24
C MET A 145 59.76 -10.40 6.13
N LYS A 146 59.48 -11.29 5.16
CA LYS A 146 60.33 -12.45 4.86
C LYS A 146 61.71 -12.09 4.30
N LYS A 147 61.86 -10.95 3.60
CA LYS A 147 63.18 -10.46 3.17
C LYS A 147 64.01 -9.94 4.35
N TRP A 148 63.38 -9.37 5.38
CA TRP A 148 64.08 -8.88 6.59
C TRP A 148 64.43 -9.99 7.62
N SER A 149 63.89 -11.21 7.49
CA SER A 149 64.24 -12.32 8.40
C SER A 149 65.56 -13.02 8.10
N HIS A 150 66.28 -12.61 7.04
CA HIS A 150 67.56 -13.21 6.63
C HIS A 150 68.80 -12.48 7.18
N ILE A 151 68.65 -11.55 8.12
CA ILE A 151 69.80 -11.01 8.85
C ILE A 151 70.28 -12.13 9.78
N PRO A 152 71.49 -12.71 9.57
CA PRO A 152 72.01 -13.75 10.45
C PRO A 152 72.13 -13.16 11.85
N SER A 153 71.59 -13.86 12.86
CA SER A 153 71.64 -13.41 14.26
C SER A 153 73.08 -13.22 14.77
N GLU A 154 74.07 -13.75 14.05
CA GLU A 154 75.51 -13.62 14.31
C GLU A 154 76.09 -12.22 14.02
N LYS A 155 75.36 -11.32 13.33
CA LYS A 155 75.81 -9.94 13.04
C LYS A 155 75.22 -8.88 13.98
N ILE A 156 74.46 -9.28 14.99
CA ILE A 156 73.94 -8.38 16.03
C ILE A 156 74.98 -8.32 17.15
N VAL A 157 76.07 -7.58 16.90
CA VAL A 157 77.04 -7.24 17.94
C VAL A 157 76.40 -6.15 18.82
N PRO A 158 76.33 -6.31 20.16
CA PRO A 158 75.81 -5.27 21.03
C PRO A 158 76.75 -4.05 20.98
N LEU A 159 76.18 -2.88 20.68
CA LEU A 159 76.88 -1.59 20.63
C LEU A 159 77.61 -1.31 21.95
N GLU A 160 78.94 -1.29 21.89
CA GLU A 160 79.79 -0.72 22.94
C GLU A 160 79.38 0.74 23.19
N ARG A 161 79.00 1.03 24.44
CA ARG A 161 78.84 2.40 24.92
C ARG A 161 80.23 2.94 25.21
N THR A 162 80.63 4.00 24.52
CA THR A 162 81.65 5.04 24.80
C THR A 162 82.15 5.43 23.41
N GLU A 163 81.89 6.62 22.87
CA GLU A 163 82.65 7.81 23.19
C GLU A 163 82.03 9.03 22.49
N LYS A 164 82.07 10.16 23.18
CA LYS A 164 81.57 11.48 22.74
C LYS A 164 82.21 11.89 21.42
N ASN A 165 81.40 12.38 20.47
CA ASN A 165 81.87 13.42 19.56
C ASN A 165 80.76 14.45 19.29
N GLN A 166 80.99 15.63 19.85
CA GLN A 166 80.25 16.86 19.68
C GLN A 166 80.31 17.29 18.22
N ILE A 167 79.17 17.64 17.62
CA ILE A 167 79.14 18.38 16.36
C ILE A 167 78.28 19.63 16.58
N ASN A 168 78.97 20.76 16.78
CA ASN A 168 78.42 22.08 16.96
C ASN A 168 77.74 22.58 15.68
N LEU A 169 76.46 22.97 15.75
CA LEU A 169 75.76 23.71 14.71
C LEU A 169 75.85 25.22 15.01
N LYS A 170 76.65 25.94 14.22
CA LYS A 170 76.78 27.40 14.27
C LYS A 170 75.67 28.00 13.41
N VAL A 171 74.68 28.63 14.04
CA VAL A 171 73.62 29.39 13.35
C VAL A 171 73.99 30.87 13.39
N SER A 172 74.11 31.50 12.22
CA SER A 172 74.28 32.95 12.07
C SER A 172 72.98 33.55 11.54
N PRO A 173 72.31 34.46 12.27
CA PRO A 173 71.25 35.30 11.73
C PRO A 173 71.83 36.65 11.26
N GLN A 174 71.58 37.01 10.01
CA GLN A 174 71.71 38.39 9.50
C GLN A 174 70.39 39.14 9.71
N PRO A 175 70.42 40.36 10.27
CA PRO A 175 69.43 41.38 9.96
C PRO A 175 70.08 42.64 9.39
N GLY A 176 69.43 43.25 8.40
CA GLY A 176 69.62 44.67 8.06
C GLY A 176 69.77 44.96 6.58
N LEU A 177 68.74 45.59 5.99
CA LEU A 177 68.90 46.68 5.03
C LEU A 177 67.56 47.44 4.93
N GLY A 178 67.61 48.77 5.14
CA GLY A 178 66.49 49.70 4.94
C GLY A 178 66.19 50.55 6.14
#